data_AF-A0A183KTK2-F1
#
_entry.id   AF-A0A183KTK2-F1
#
_cell.length_a   1.000
_cell.length_b   1.000
_cell.length_c   1.000
_cell.angle_alpha   90.00
_cell.angle_beta   90.00
_cell.angle_gamma   90.00
#
_symmetry.space_group_name_H-M   'P 1'
#
loop_
_entity.id
_entity.type
_entity.pdbx_description
1 polymer ?
#
loop_
_entity_poly.entity_id
_entity_poly.type
_entity_poly.pdbx_seq_one_letter_code
_entity_poly.pdbx_strand_id
1 'polypeptide(L)'
;MYYICSTTTYLNAKVEAVEHESPQALEYLRTDCHNINIFFRKQGVSTLTLRELFEWVVNPSLPAPDDASSKECLMSLLREASIRGLNETIEKEDEAFRYVHIPRNLSVSYPFVRDFLKIQRGQLSHSDIYYAAITGLKPDLTGILTQPQVIKENNECESDNESITDKASITSENSFESISEDVIKAKNNARPRNESPESRRNRKKAIKQEQAEKRKHKIPKYIKRRKIKK
;
A
#
# COMPACT_ATOMS: atom_id res chain seq x y z
N MET A 1 -26.53 -13.54 42.99
CA MET A 1 -26.15 -14.81 42.32
C MET A 1 -25.71 -14.44 40.91
N TYR A 2 -24.43 -14.59 40.57
CA TYR A 2 -23.92 -14.18 39.26
C TYR A 2 -24.04 -15.36 38.28
N TYR A 3 -24.94 -15.26 37.31
CA TYR A 3 -24.93 -16.15 36.15
C TYR A 3 -24.02 -15.54 35.08
N ILE A 4 -22.78 -16.01 35.02
CA ILE A 4 -21.92 -15.83 33.84
C ILE A 4 -22.45 -16.79 32.78
N CYS A 5 -23.24 -16.28 31.83
CA CYS A 5 -23.81 -17.08 30.74
C CYS A 5 -23.20 -16.63 29.41
N SER A 6 -22.37 -17.50 28.82
CA SER A 6 -21.60 -17.29 27.58
C SER A 6 -20.56 -16.17 27.62
N THR A 7 -19.28 -16.53 27.60
CA THR A 7 -18.13 -15.63 27.34
C THR A 7 -17.95 -15.32 25.86
N THR A 8 -18.95 -15.58 25.02
CA THR A 8 -18.89 -15.44 23.56
C THR A 8 -19.93 -14.43 23.09
N THR A 9 -19.45 -13.33 22.51
CA THR A 9 -20.29 -12.30 21.88
C THR A 9 -20.68 -12.73 20.46
N TYR A 10 -21.96 -12.70 20.13
CA TYR A 10 -22.47 -13.06 18.80
C TYR A 10 -22.88 -11.82 18.01
N LEU A 11 -22.36 -11.67 16.79
CA LEU A 11 -22.77 -10.63 15.84
C LEU A 11 -24.06 -11.05 15.13
N ASN A 12 -25.19 -10.44 15.50
CA ASN A 12 -26.51 -10.74 14.93
C ASN A 12 -26.89 -9.85 13.72
N ALA A 13 -25.99 -8.98 13.28
CA ALA A 13 -26.23 -8.04 12.17
C ALA A 13 -25.72 -8.61 10.83
N LYS A 14 -26.64 -9.10 9.99
CA LYS A 14 -26.35 -9.55 8.61
C LYS A 14 -27.07 -8.75 7.52
N VAL A 15 -28.09 -7.95 7.88
CA VAL A 15 -29.03 -7.35 6.91
C VAL A 15 -28.45 -6.12 6.19
N GLU A 16 -27.46 -5.45 6.77
CA GLU A 16 -26.89 -4.20 6.25
C GLU A 16 -25.35 -4.26 6.11
N ALA A 17 -24.78 -5.47 6.05
CA ALA A 17 -23.34 -5.66 5.85
C ALA A 17 -22.96 -5.25 4.41
N VAL A 18 -22.26 -4.13 4.28
CA VAL A 18 -21.83 -3.56 2.99
C VAL A 18 -20.56 -4.26 2.49
N GLU A 19 -20.52 -4.62 1.21
CA GLU A 19 -19.32 -5.20 0.59
C GLU A 19 -18.14 -4.21 0.63
N HIS A 20 -16.94 -4.76 0.83
CA HIS A 20 -15.72 -3.96 0.96
C HIS A 20 -15.39 -3.12 -0.28
N GLU A 21 -15.91 -3.45 -1.46
CA GLU A 21 -15.73 -2.67 -2.70
C GLU A 21 -16.62 -1.42 -2.78
N SER A 22 -17.63 -1.27 -1.90
CA SER A 22 -18.53 -0.13 -1.90
C SER A 22 -17.79 1.19 -1.61
N PRO A 23 -18.14 2.31 -2.30
CA PRO A 23 -17.53 3.61 -2.04
C PRO A 23 -17.73 4.09 -0.59
N GLN A 24 -18.81 3.67 0.08
CA GLN A 24 -19.12 4.06 1.46
C GLN A 24 -18.59 3.06 2.51
N ALA A 25 -17.95 1.95 2.13
CA ALA A 25 -17.51 0.93 3.08
C ALA A 25 -16.59 1.49 4.20
N LEU A 26 -15.73 2.46 3.87
CA LEU A 26 -14.83 3.12 4.83
C LEU A 26 -15.52 4.18 5.71
N GLU A 27 -16.70 4.65 5.31
CA GLU A 27 -17.54 5.59 6.08
C GLU A 27 -18.35 4.82 7.14
N TYR A 28 -18.97 3.71 6.74
CA TYR A 28 -19.62 2.78 7.66
C TYR A 28 -18.63 2.21 8.67
N LEU A 29 -17.46 1.71 8.22
CA LEU A 29 -16.45 1.16 9.13
C LEU A 29 -15.99 2.15 10.20
N ARG A 30 -15.82 3.44 9.88
CA ARG A 30 -15.47 4.45 10.90
C ARG A 30 -16.62 4.75 11.85
N THR A 31 -17.85 4.71 11.35
CA THR A 31 -19.04 4.83 12.21
C THR A 31 -19.13 3.64 13.18
N ASP A 32 -18.83 2.42 12.72
CA ASP A 32 -18.78 1.23 13.56
C ASP A 32 -17.66 1.30 14.61
N CYS A 33 -16.43 1.63 14.21
CA CYS A 33 -15.31 1.83 15.14
C CYS A 33 -15.62 2.91 16.20
N HIS A 34 -16.32 3.99 15.82
CA HIS A 34 -16.74 5.06 16.72
C HIS A 34 -17.80 4.57 17.72
N ASN A 35 -18.82 3.87 17.24
CA ASN A 35 -19.87 3.27 18.07
C ASN A 35 -19.30 2.25 19.08
N ILE A 36 -18.35 1.42 18.63
CA ILE A 36 -17.62 0.45 19.46
C ILE A 36 -16.83 1.17 20.56
N ASN A 37 -16.04 2.20 20.21
CA ASN A 37 -15.29 2.97 21.19
C ASN A 37 -16.21 3.65 22.21
N ILE A 38 -17.30 4.29 21.79
CA ILE A 38 -18.29 4.90 22.71
C ILE A 38 -18.89 3.86 23.66
N PHE A 39 -19.22 2.66 23.17
CA PHE A 39 -19.81 1.61 23.99
C PHE A 39 -18.87 1.10 25.10
N PHE A 40 -17.58 0.96 24.80
CA PHE A 40 -16.58 0.54 25.77
C PHE A 40 -16.13 1.67 26.71
N ARG A 41 -16.00 2.91 26.21
CA ARG A 41 -15.73 4.10 27.06
C ARG A 41 -16.82 4.30 28.12
N LYS A 42 -18.10 4.09 27.76
CA LYS A 42 -19.24 4.13 28.70
C LYS A 42 -19.18 3.07 29.80
N GLN A 43 -18.41 1.99 29.62
CA GLN A 43 -18.18 0.95 30.62
C GLN A 43 -16.90 1.19 31.44
N GLY A 44 -16.21 2.32 31.24
CA GLY A 44 -14.94 2.63 31.93
C GLY A 44 -13.74 1.86 31.38
N VAL A 45 -13.85 1.25 30.20
CA VAL A 45 -12.72 0.57 29.55
C VAL A 45 -11.86 1.60 28.82
N SER A 46 -10.54 1.52 29.01
CA SER A 46 -9.58 2.29 28.20
C SER A 46 -9.58 1.74 26.78
N THR A 47 -10.02 2.55 25.83
CA THR A 47 -10.09 2.22 24.40
C THR A 47 -8.99 2.93 23.62
N LEU A 48 -8.61 2.36 22.48
CA LEU A 48 -7.85 3.09 21.45
C LEU A 48 -8.59 4.37 20.99
N THR A 49 -7.87 5.25 20.30
CA THR A 49 -8.51 6.30 19.48
C THR A 49 -9.29 5.68 18.32
N LEU A 50 -10.21 6.44 17.73
CA LEU A 50 -10.94 6.02 16.53
C LEU A 50 -9.98 5.72 15.38
N ARG A 51 -8.92 6.53 15.27
CA ARG A 51 -7.87 6.38 14.27
C ARG A 51 -7.10 5.07 14.45
N GLU A 52 -6.54 4.83 15.64
CA GLU A 52 -5.75 3.61 15.91
C GLU A 52 -6.59 2.34 15.69
N LEU A 53 -7.86 2.35 16.13
CA LEU A 53 -8.78 1.23 15.88
C LEU A 53 -9.08 1.04 14.39
N PHE A 54 -9.28 2.11 13.63
CA PHE A 54 -9.51 2.04 12.19
C PHE A 54 -8.25 1.54 11.43
N GLU A 55 -7.08 2.09 11.75
CA GLU A 55 -5.81 1.65 11.16
C GLU A 55 -5.52 0.17 11.50
N TRP A 56 -5.84 -0.28 12.73
CA TRP A 56 -5.78 -1.69 13.13
C TRP A 56 -6.67 -2.61 12.29
N VAL A 57 -7.88 -2.17 11.91
CA VAL A 57 -8.82 -3.02 11.15
C VAL A 57 -8.48 -3.07 9.66
N VAL A 58 -7.95 -1.99 9.07
CA VAL A 58 -7.77 -1.90 7.60
C VAL A 58 -6.35 -2.23 7.12
N ASN A 59 -5.33 -2.20 7.99
CA ASN A 59 -3.94 -2.37 7.58
C ASN A 59 -3.61 -3.81 7.12
N PRO A 60 -3.29 -4.03 5.82
CA PRO A 60 -3.04 -5.37 5.28
C PRO A 60 -1.65 -5.94 5.65
N SER A 61 -0.77 -5.14 6.27
CA SER A 61 0.56 -5.55 6.73
C SER A 61 0.58 -6.08 8.16
N LEU A 62 -0.59 -6.22 8.81
CA LEU A 62 -0.72 -6.82 10.14
C LEU A 62 -0.73 -8.36 10.07
N PRO A 63 -0.34 -9.07 11.15
CA PRO A 63 -0.50 -10.51 11.25
C PRO A 63 -1.98 -10.92 11.15
N ALA A 64 -2.25 -12.20 10.86
CA ALA A 64 -3.63 -12.70 10.81
C ALA A 64 -4.29 -12.59 12.20
N PRO A 65 -5.62 -12.43 12.29
CA PRO A 65 -6.30 -12.23 13.58
C PRO A 65 -6.16 -13.42 14.54
N ASP A 66 -5.88 -14.62 14.02
CA ASP A 66 -5.63 -15.83 14.80
C ASP A 66 -4.15 -15.99 15.22
N ASP A 67 -3.23 -15.18 14.70
CA ASP A 67 -1.81 -15.23 15.05
C ASP A 67 -1.56 -14.64 16.44
N ALA A 68 -0.76 -15.31 17.26
CA ALA A 68 -0.39 -14.82 18.60
C ALA A 68 0.23 -13.40 18.58
N SER A 69 1.02 -13.09 17.54
CA SER A 69 1.65 -11.78 17.35
C SER A 69 0.65 -10.66 17.06
N SER A 70 -0.56 -10.94 16.55
CA SER A 70 -1.61 -9.93 16.41
C SER A 70 -2.08 -9.44 17.79
N LYS A 71 -2.24 -10.37 18.74
CA LYS A 71 -2.63 -10.09 20.12
C LYS A 71 -1.55 -9.29 20.85
N GLU A 72 -0.28 -9.63 20.69
CA GLU A 72 0.85 -8.90 21.29
C GLU A 72 0.89 -7.44 20.81
N CYS A 73 0.71 -7.24 19.50
CA CYS A 73 0.65 -5.93 18.86
C CYS A 73 -0.51 -5.08 19.40
N LEU A 74 -1.73 -5.64 19.46
CA LEU A 74 -2.90 -4.98 20.02
C LEU A 74 -2.74 -4.67 21.52
N MET A 75 -2.12 -5.56 22.29
CA MET A 75 -1.83 -5.34 23.71
C MET A 75 -0.82 -4.21 23.93
N SER A 76 0.10 -3.94 22.99
CA SER A 76 0.98 -2.77 23.08
C SER A 76 0.21 -1.47 22.87
N LEU A 77 -0.58 -1.38 21.81
CA LEU A 77 -1.45 -0.23 21.53
C LEU A 77 -2.40 0.08 22.70
N LEU A 78 -2.99 -0.96 23.32
CA LEU A 78 -3.85 -0.81 24.49
C LEU A 78 -3.07 -0.33 25.74
N ARG A 79 -1.80 -0.70 25.89
CA ARG A 79 -0.93 -0.20 26.98
C ARG A 79 -0.66 1.29 26.79
N GLU A 80 -0.30 1.72 25.58
CA GLU A 80 -0.08 3.12 25.23
C GLU A 80 -1.34 3.96 25.43
N ALA A 81 -2.50 3.49 24.95
CA ALA A 81 -3.79 4.16 25.17
C ALA A 81 -4.14 4.27 26.67
N SER A 82 -3.82 3.25 27.47
CA SER A 82 -4.02 3.29 28.93
C SER A 82 -3.10 4.27 29.66
N ILE A 83 -1.88 4.50 29.15
CA ILE A 83 -0.97 5.53 29.68
C ILE A 83 -1.44 6.94 29.27
N ARG A 84 -1.89 7.10 28.01
CA ARG A 84 -2.39 8.36 27.44
C ARG A 84 -3.68 8.84 28.12
N GLY A 85 -4.55 7.90 28.49
CA GLY A 85 -5.87 8.17 29.03
C GLY A 85 -6.84 8.79 28.01
N LEU A 86 -8.04 9.11 28.49
CA LEU A 86 -9.06 9.80 27.70
C LEU A 86 -9.06 11.29 28.06
N ASN A 87 -9.04 12.15 27.04
CA ASN A 87 -9.03 13.61 27.17
C ASN A 87 -9.98 14.23 26.13
N GLU A 88 -10.53 15.41 26.42
CA GLU A 88 -11.47 16.11 25.53
C GLU A 88 -10.86 16.44 24.14
N THR A 89 -9.53 16.55 24.05
CA THR A 89 -8.79 16.69 22.78
C THR A 89 -8.95 15.45 21.90
N ILE A 90 -8.81 14.27 22.47
CA ILE A 90 -8.94 12.98 21.78
C ILE A 90 -10.38 12.78 21.28
N GLU A 91 -11.38 13.18 22.06
CA GLU A 91 -12.79 13.10 21.62
C GLU A 91 -13.07 14.03 20.42
N LYS A 92 -12.47 15.22 20.39
CA LYS A 92 -12.55 16.15 19.24
C LYS A 92 -11.81 15.62 18.01
N GLU A 93 -10.65 15.00 18.20
CA GLU A 93 -9.87 14.36 17.13
C GLU A 93 -10.61 13.15 16.55
N ASP A 94 -11.23 12.32 17.40
CA ASP A 94 -12.07 11.19 16.99
C ASP A 94 -13.28 11.67 16.17
N GLU A 95 -14.02 12.69 16.64
CA GLU A 95 -15.18 13.22 15.91
C GLU A 95 -14.76 13.91 14.60
N ALA A 96 -13.60 14.58 14.56
CA ALA A 96 -13.05 15.12 13.31
C ALA A 96 -12.69 14.00 12.32
N PHE A 97 -12.00 12.95 12.77
CA PHE A 97 -11.58 11.82 11.94
C PHE A 97 -12.76 11.03 11.36
N ARG A 98 -13.88 10.97 12.08
CA ARG A 98 -15.13 10.33 11.64
C ARG A 98 -15.62 10.83 10.28
N TYR A 99 -15.54 12.13 10.01
CA TYR A 99 -16.06 12.75 8.78
C TYR A 99 -15.00 13.04 7.69
N VAL A 100 -13.73 12.70 7.91
CA VAL A 100 -12.68 12.85 6.89
C VAL A 100 -13.03 12.07 5.62
N HIS A 101 -12.66 12.54 4.42
CA HIS A 101 -12.76 11.73 3.20
C HIS A 101 -11.43 11.02 2.90
N ILE A 102 -11.37 9.71 3.09
CA ILE A 102 -10.16 8.90 2.85
C ILE A 102 -10.28 8.19 1.49
N PRO A 103 -9.43 8.48 0.49
CA PRO A 103 -9.47 7.78 -0.79
C PRO A 103 -9.00 6.32 -0.63
N ARG A 104 -9.83 5.37 -1.04
CA ARG A 104 -9.54 3.92 -0.95
C ARG A 104 -8.38 3.49 -1.86
N ASN A 105 -8.32 4.03 -3.07
CA ASN A 105 -7.42 3.58 -4.13
C ASN A 105 -6.60 4.76 -4.72
N LEU A 106 -5.29 4.54 -4.83
CA LEU A 106 -4.29 5.49 -5.35
C LEU A 106 -4.37 5.72 -6.87
N SER A 107 -5.36 5.12 -7.55
CA SER A 107 -5.66 5.35 -8.97
C SER A 107 -5.99 6.81 -9.24
N VAL A 108 -6.56 7.52 -8.26
CA VAL A 108 -6.59 8.97 -8.24
C VAL A 108 -5.16 9.46 -7.94
N SER A 109 -4.34 9.63 -8.98
CA SER A 109 -2.91 9.92 -8.83
C SER A 109 -2.60 11.27 -8.14
N TYR A 110 -3.56 12.19 -8.09
CA TYR A 110 -3.32 13.59 -7.73
C TYR A 110 -3.01 13.84 -6.24
N PRO A 111 -3.71 13.24 -5.25
CA PRO A 111 -3.37 13.38 -3.83
C PRO A 111 -1.99 12.81 -3.52
N PHE A 112 -1.68 11.59 -3.98
CA PHE A 112 -0.42 10.90 -3.65
C PHE A 112 0.83 11.73 -3.99
N VAL A 113 0.95 12.21 -5.23
CA VAL A 113 2.14 12.96 -5.68
C VAL A 113 2.23 14.31 -4.96
N ARG A 114 1.08 14.98 -4.74
CA ARG A 114 0.99 16.25 -4.02
C ARG A 114 1.44 16.08 -2.57
N ASP A 115 0.95 15.04 -1.89
CA ASP A 115 1.17 14.82 -0.47
C ASP A 115 2.59 14.30 -0.21
N PHE A 116 3.12 13.43 -1.07
CA PHE A 116 4.55 13.06 -1.07
C PHE A 116 5.47 14.29 -1.17
N LEU A 117 5.20 15.21 -2.11
CA LEU A 117 5.97 16.44 -2.24
C LEU A 117 5.82 17.38 -1.04
N LYS A 118 4.72 17.31 -0.27
CA LYS A 118 4.57 18.07 0.96
C LYS A 118 5.35 17.48 2.13
N ILE A 119 5.37 16.14 2.29
CA ILE A 119 6.22 15.45 3.28
C ILE A 119 7.68 15.85 3.06
N GLN A 120 8.17 15.73 1.81
CA GLN A 120 9.54 16.06 1.43
C GLN A 120 9.92 17.53 1.66
N ARG A 121 8.93 18.42 1.84
CA ARG A 121 9.10 19.85 2.17
C ARG A 121 8.85 20.17 3.65
N GLY A 122 8.54 19.18 4.49
CA GLY A 122 8.14 19.39 5.88
C GLY A 122 6.80 20.13 6.05
N GLN A 123 5.95 20.15 5.01
CA GLN A 123 4.67 20.87 4.99
C GLN A 123 3.46 20.02 5.40
N LEU A 124 3.66 18.72 5.59
CA LEU A 124 2.63 17.75 5.96
C LEU A 124 3.29 16.69 6.83
N SER A 125 2.68 16.35 7.97
CA SER A 125 3.19 15.30 8.82
C SER A 125 2.86 13.93 8.25
N HIS A 126 3.72 12.96 8.55
CA HIS A 126 3.46 11.53 8.38
C HIS A 126 2.12 11.09 8.99
N SER A 127 1.71 11.72 10.09
CA SER A 127 0.41 11.50 10.73
C SER A 127 -0.77 11.90 9.87
N ASP A 128 -0.64 12.81 8.90
CA ASP A 128 -1.80 13.44 8.27
C ASP A 128 -2.32 12.64 7.06
N ILE A 129 -1.76 11.44 6.83
CA ILE A 129 -1.90 10.67 5.60
C ILE A 129 -2.68 9.38 5.87
N TYR A 130 -4.00 9.54 6.01
CA TYR A 130 -4.90 8.46 6.44
C TYR A 130 -5.02 7.27 5.46
N TYR A 131 -4.70 7.47 4.17
CA TYR A 131 -4.76 6.39 3.17
C TYR A 131 -3.53 5.47 3.20
N ALA A 132 -2.46 5.81 3.93
CA ALA A 132 -1.24 4.98 4.01
C ALA A 132 -1.54 3.60 4.61
N ALA A 133 -2.28 3.56 5.73
CA ALA A 133 -2.70 2.31 6.38
C ALA A 133 -3.55 1.42 5.44
N ILE A 134 -4.51 2.01 4.70
CA ILE A 134 -5.38 1.28 3.76
C ILE A 134 -4.58 0.65 2.60
N THR A 135 -3.53 1.34 2.16
CA THR A 135 -2.73 0.94 1.01
C THR A 135 -1.53 0.06 1.37
N GLY A 136 -1.31 -0.21 2.66
CA GLY A 136 -0.10 -0.90 3.16
C GLY A 136 1.19 -0.12 2.87
N LEU A 137 1.11 1.20 2.64
CA LEU A 137 2.26 2.05 2.39
C LEU A 137 2.88 2.53 3.70
N LYS A 138 4.20 2.74 3.67
CA LYS A 138 4.92 3.45 4.72
C LYS A 138 4.34 4.85 4.89
N PRO A 139 4.34 5.42 6.11
CA PRO A 139 3.93 6.81 6.33
C PRO A 139 4.79 7.84 5.56
N ASP A 140 5.98 7.44 5.12
CA ASP A 140 6.89 8.24 4.27
C ASP A 140 6.52 8.20 2.78
N LEU A 141 5.54 7.37 2.41
CA LEU A 141 5.12 7.04 1.04
C LEU A 141 6.23 6.47 0.11
N THR A 142 7.42 6.18 0.63
CA THR A 142 8.58 5.63 -0.11
C THR A 142 8.48 4.16 -0.49
N GLY A 143 7.45 3.43 -0.03
CA GLY A 143 7.24 2.02 -0.40
C GLY A 143 6.24 1.30 0.50
N ILE A 144 6.17 -0.01 0.35
CA ILE A 144 5.26 -0.90 1.09
C ILE A 144 5.81 -1.19 2.50
N LEU A 145 4.92 -1.37 3.47
CA LEU A 145 5.23 -1.88 4.81
C LEU A 145 5.34 -3.41 4.79
N THR A 146 6.56 -3.92 4.81
CA THR A 146 6.83 -5.38 4.87
C THR A 146 6.64 -5.99 6.25
N GLN A 147 6.60 -5.16 7.31
CA GLN A 147 6.44 -5.58 8.71
C GLN A 147 5.66 -4.49 9.49
N PRO A 148 4.85 -4.88 10.49
CA PRO A 148 4.11 -3.93 11.32
C PRO A 148 5.05 -3.14 12.24
N GLN A 149 4.78 -1.84 12.40
CA GLN A 149 5.70 -0.91 13.09
C GLN A 149 5.90 -1.24 14.58
N VAL A 150 4.90 -1.83 15.24
CA VAL A 150 4.90 -2.16 16.68
C VAL A 150 5.96 -3.22 17.05
N ILE A 151 6.52 -3.96 16.09
CA ILE A 151 7.58 -4.96 16.36
C ILE A 151 8.98 -4.31 16.51
N LYS A 152 9.12 -3.00 16.26
CA LYS A 152 10.44 -2.36 16.12
C LYS A 152 11.16 -1.96 17.42
N GLU A 153 10.50 -1.91 18.57
CA GLU A 153 11.08 -1.33 19.79
C GLU A 153 12.20 -2.15 20.46
N ASN A 154 12.53 -3.34 19.94
CA ASN A 154 13.57 -4.22 20.51
C ASN A 154 14.86 -4.36 19.68
N ASN A 155 15.08 -3.54 18.63
CA ASN A 155 16.34 -3.53 17.88
C ASN A 155 16.74 -2.10 17.47
N GLU A 156 17.21 -1.32 18.44
CA GLU A 156 18.12 -0.20 18.15
C GLU A 156 19.58 -0.66 18.28
N CYS A 157 20.44 -0.12 17.41
CA CYS A 157 21.89 -0.33 17.26
C CYS A 157 22.33 -1.46 16.32
N GLU A 158 22.49 -1.13 15.02
CA GLU A 158 23.84 -1.01 14.45
C GLU A 158 23.84 -0.04 13.26
N SER A 159 24.82 0.87 13.25
CA SER A 159 24.93 1.98 12.30
C SER A 159 26.25 1.89 11.53
N ASP A 160 26.37 0.89 10.68
CA ASP A 160 27.57 0.72 9.87
C ASP A 160 27.43 1.34 8.49
N ASN A 161 28.01 2.54 8.36
CA ASN A 161 28.47 3.05 7.09
C ASN A 161 29.77 2.34 6.73
N GLU A 162 29.77 1.43 5.76
CA GLU A 162 31.02 1.08 5.08
C GLU A 162 30.86 0.95 3.56
N SER A 163 31.50 1.89 2.87
CA SER A 163 31.82 1.82 1.44
C SER A 163 33.19 1.16 1.27
N ILE A 164 33.33 0.19 0.35
CA ILE A 164 34.57 -0.24 -0.34
C ILE A 164 34.15 -1.36 -1.31
N THR A 165 34.07 -1.15 -2.62
CA THR A 165 35.12 -1.31 -3.66
C THR A 165 35.86 -2.66 -3.71
N ASP A 166 35.68 -3.31 -4.87
CA ASP A 166 36.65 -4.15 -5.61
C ASP A 166 36.95 -5.63 -5.27
N LYS A 167 36.74 -6.43 -6.34
CA LYS A 167 37.57 -7.54 -6.89
C LYS A 167 37.67 -8.92 -6.22
N ALA A 168 37.09 -9.89 -6.97
CA ALA A 168 37.64 -11.23 -7.30
C ALA A 168 37.70 -12.28 -6.14
N SER A 169 37.61 -13.60 -6.37
CA SER A 169 37.78 -14.38 -7.61
C SER A 169 37.12 -15.78 -7.54
N ILE A 170 36.77 -16.35 -8.72
CA ILE A 170 37.00 -17.77 -9.13
C ILE A 170 36.06 -18.92 -8.65
N THR A 171 35.25 -19.41 -9.63
CA THR A 171 34.78 -20.81 -9.92
C THR A 171 33.88 -21.56 -8.91
N SER A 172 32.97 -22.48 -9.31
CA SER A 172 32.88 -23.28 -10.56
C SER A 172 31.43 -23.56 -11.03
N GLU A 173 31.23 -23.75 -12.34
CA GLU A 173 30.36 -24.77 -13.02
C GLU A 173 28.98 -25.13 -12.38
N ASN A 174 27.81 -25.09 -13.03
CA ASN A 174 27.39 -25.13 -14.45
C ASN A 174 25.87 -24.76 -14.54
N SER A 175 25.16 -24.61 -15.67
CA SER A 175 25.46 -24.70 -17.12
C SER A 175 24.43 -23.94 -17.99
N PHE A 176 24.89 -23.43 -19.13
CA PHE A 176 24.24 -23.02 -20.40
C PHE A 176 22.69 -23.07 -20.61
N GLU A 177 22.07 -21.91 -20.85
CA GLU A 177 21.09 -21.69 -21.94
C GLU A 177 21.02 -20.17 -22.28
N SER A 178 21.25 -19.77 -23.53
CA SER A 178 21.43 -18.36 -23.90
C SER A 178 20.13 -17.65 -24.29
N ILE A 179 19.66 -16.70 -23.48
CA ILE A 179 18.57 -15.77 -23.85
C ILE A 179 19.16 -14.37 -24.02
N SER A 180 19.14 -13.85 -25.24
CA SER A 180 19.69 -12.53 -25.60
C SER A 180 18.96 -11.39 -24.88
N GLU A 181 19.72 -10.55 -24.16
CA GLU A 181 19.24 -9.34 -23.50
C GLU A 181 18.95 -8.22 -24.51
N ASP A 182 17.72 -8.20 -25.06
CA ASP A 182 17.28 -7.06 -25.89
C ASP A 182 16.60 -6.00 -25.01
N VAL A 183 17.41 -5.07 -24.50
CA VAL A 183 16.99 -3.97 -23.61
C VAL A 183 15.83 -3.18 -24.24
N ILE A 184 14.64 -3.24 -23.62
CA ILE A 184 13.44 -2.52 -24.06
C ILE A 184 13.58 -1.01 -23.76
N LYS A 185 14.45 -0.32 -24.50
CA LYS A 185 14.46 1.14 -24.60
C LYS A 185 13.15 1.58 -25.27
N ALA A 186 12.21 2.05 -24.45
CA ALA A 186 10.96 2.64 -24.92
C ALA A 186 11.25 3.89 -25.76
N LYS A 187 11.35 3.72 -27.09
CA LYS A 187 11.56 4.83 -28.03
C LYS A 187 10.34 5.74 -27.99
N ASN A 188 10.52 6.98 -27.56
CA ASN A 188 9.48 8.00 -27.58
C ASN A 188 8.98 8.21 -29.03
N ASN A 189 7.76 7.78 -29.32
CA ASN A 189 7.11 7.92 -30.64
C ASN A 189 6.64 9.36 -30.94
N ALA A 190 7.11 10.35 -30.18
CA ALA A 190 6.74 11.75 -30.32
C ALA A 190 7.18 12.29 -31.69
N ARG A 191 6.26 12.98 -32.38
CA ARG A 191 6.53 13.62 -33.66
C ARG A 191 6.99 15.07 -33.44
N PRO A 192 8.10 15.54 -34.04
CA PRO A 192 8.47 16.95 -33.99
C PRO A 192 7.36 17.82 -34.61
N ARG A 193 6.98 18.89 -33.91
CA ARG A 193 5.81 19.73 -34.26
C ARG A 193 6.00 20.49 -35.59
N ASN A 194 7.25 20.85 -35.91
CA ASN A 194 7.62 21.69 -37.05
C ASN A 194 8.56 20.95 -38.04
N GLU A 195 8.22 19.74 -38.50
CA GLU A 195 9.02 19.02 -39.52
C GLU A 195 8.76 19.52 -40.95
N SER A 196 9.81 19.62 -41.77
CA SER A 196 9.68 19.96 -43.19
C SER A 196 8.97 18.86 -43.99
N PRO A 197 8.35 19.17 -45.16
CA PRO A 197 7.67 18.18 -45.99
C PRO A 197 8.57 17.02 -46.43
N GLU A 198 9.87 17.29 -46.64
CA GLU A 198 10.86 16.30 -47.03
C GLU A 198 11.27 15.40 -45.85
N SER A 199 11.55 15.98 -44.68
CA SER A 199 11.84 15.24 -43.45
C SER A 199 10.72 14.24 -43.12
N ARG A 200 9.46 14.67 -43.26
CA ARG A 200 8.27 13.81 -43.12
C ARG A 200 8.27 12.62 -44.09
N ARG A 201 8.68 12.82 -45.35
CA ARG A 201 8.78 11.75 -46.37
C ARG A 201 9.87 10.74 -45.99
N ASN A 202 11.04 11.23 -45.61
CA ASN A 202 12.19 10.40 -45.23
C ASN A 202 11.89 9.57 -43.98
N ARG A 203 11.28 10.16 -42.94
CA ARG A 203 10.80 9.44 -41.75
C ARG A 203 9.77 8.35 -42.10
N LYS A 204 8.82 8.64 -42.99
CA LYS A 204 7.83 7.64 -43.45
C LYS A 204 8.47 6.50 -44.27
N LYS A 205 9.57 6.77 -44.98
CA LYS A 205 10.37 5.75 -45.70
C LYS A 205 11.12 4.84 -44.71
N ALA A 206 11.82 5.43 -43.73
CA ALA A 206 12.55 4.68 -42.70
C ALA A 206 11.64 3.75 -41.89
N ILE A 207 10.50 4.25 -41.39
CA ILE A 207 9.52 3.44 -40.65
C ILE A 207 8.99 2.27 -41.50
N LYS A 208 8.78 2.46 -42.81
CA LYS A 208 8.37 1.39 -43.72
C LYS A 208 9.46 0.32 -43.89
N GLN A 209 10.73 0.73 -43.96
CA GLN A 209 11.87 -0.19 -44.09
C GLN A 209 12.04 -1.01 -42.80
N GLU A 210 12.07 -0.37 -41.63
CA GLU A 210 12.15 -1.05 -40.32
C GLU A 210 10.98 -2.04 -40.12
N GLN A 211 9.76 -1.65 -40.52
CA GLN A 211 8.61 -2.57 -40.48
C GLN A 211 8.71 -3.72 -41.48
N ALA A 212 9.31 -3.51 -42.66
CA ALA A 212 9.53 -4.58 -43.63
C ALA A 212 10.57 -5.58 -43.12
N GLU A 213 11.65 -5.11 -42.52
CA GLU A 213 12.66 -5.94 -41.85
C GLU A 213 12.06 -6.72 -40.68
N LYS A 214 11.32 -6.07 -39.78
CA LYS A 214 10.61 -6.75 -38.68
C LYS A 214 9.60 -7.79 -39.17
N ARG A 215 9.07 -7.67 -40.39
CA ARG A 215 8.19 -8.70 -40.99
C ARG A 215 8.97 -9.91 -41.52
N LYS A 216 10.22 -9.78 -41.95
CA LYS A 216 11.07 -10.92 -42.40
C LYS A 216 11.32 -11.91 -41.26
N HIS A 217 11.58 -11.40 -40.05
CA HIS A 217 11.94 -12.19 -38.87
C HIS A 217 10.72 -12.58 -37.99
N LYS A 218 9.50 -12.34 -38.48
CA LYS A 218 8.28 -12.49 -37.68
C LYS A 218 7.85 -13.95 -37.57
N ILE A 219 7.60 -14.42 -36.34
CA ILE A 219 7.07 -15.76 -36.05
C ILE A 219 5.79 -16.03 -36.88
N PRO A 220 5.73 -17.12 -37.67
CA PRO A 220 4.56 -17.52 -38.45
C PRO A 220 3.27 -17.65 -37.61
N LYS A 221 2.14 -17.19 -38.18
CA LYS A 221 0.84 -17.12 -37.50
C LYS A 221 0.38 -18.47 -36.93
N TYR A 222 0.65 -19.57 -37.63
CA TYR A 222 0.24 -20.91 -37.18
C TYR A 222 1.00 -21.37 -35.93
N ILE A 223 2.31 -21.08 -35.84
CA ILE A 223 3.15 -21.38 -34.66
C ILE A 223 2.64 -20.59 -33.45
N LYS A 224 2.36 -19.29 -33.62
CA LYS A 224 1.78 -18.46 -32.54
C LYS A 224 0.42 -19.01 -32.07
N ARG A 225 -0.47 -19.41 -32.99
CA ARG A 225 -1.78 -20.01 -32.62
C ARG A 225 -1.65 -21.35 -31.90
N ARG A 226 -0.62 -22.15 -32.18
CA ARG A 226 -0.38 -23.45 -31.53
C ARG A 226 0.10 -23.28 -30.08
N LYS A 227 0.95 -22.29 -29.80
CA LYS A 227 1.43 -22.00 -28.43
C LYS A 227 0.35 -21.47 -27.47
N ILE A 228 -0.73 -20.88 -27.98
CA ILE A 228 -1.84 -20.29 -27.18
C ILE A 228 -2.97 -21.32 -26.92
N LYS A 229 -2.88 -22.52 -27.52
CA LYS A 229 -3.84 -23.62 -27.35
C LYS A 229 -3.38 -24.71 -26.38
N LYS A 230 -2.20 -24.53 -25.78
CA LYS A 230 -1.73 -25.24 -24.59
C LYS A 230 -1.80 -24.26 -23.42
#